data_AF-A0A131Z1N1-F1
#
_entry.id   AF-A0A131Z1N1-F1
#
_cell.length_a   1.000
_cell.length_b   1.000
_cell.length_c   1.000
_cell.angle_alpha   90.00
_cell.angle_beta   90.00
_cell.angle_gamma   90.00
#
_symmetry.space_group_name_H-M   'P 1'
#
loop_
_entity.id
_entity.type
_entity.pdbx_description
1 polymer ?
#
loop_
_entity_poly.entity_id
_entity_poly.type
_entity_poly.pdbx_seq_one_letter_code
_entity_poly.pdbx_strand_id
1 'polypeptide(L)' 'MKSKRGEFSNIAKVVQRLEEDETLPAVSTTTTQRMLKQLGFKYKERSRNAFIIEATHIVKCRRRFLRSCDARFKLLSER' A
#
# COMPACT_ATOMS: atom_id res chain seq x y z
N MET A 1 15.12 -3.59 -1.30
CA MET A 1 14.58 -4.70 -0.49
C MET A 1 13.38 -5.33 -1.18
N LYS A 2 13.43 -6.62 -1.56
CA LYS A 2 12.29 -7.35 -2.15
C LYS A 2 11.42 -7.90 -1.02
N SER A 3 10.18 -7.42 -0.90
CA SER A 3 9.18 -7.99 0.01
C SER A 3 8.91 -9.45 -0.37
N LYS A 4 9.15 -10.41 0.55
CA LYS A 4 8.82 -11.82 0.31
C LYS A 4 7.30 -11.97 0.14
N ARG A 5 6.85 -12.74 -0.85
CA ARG A 5 5.42 -13.09 -1.02
C ARG A 5 4.93 -13.77 0.27
N GLY A 6 3.95 -13.15 0.95
CA GLY A 6 3.37 -13.65 2.20
C GLY A 6 3.76 -12.87 3.46
N GLU A 7 4.68 -11.90 3.35
CA GLU A 7 5.00 -11.03 4.48
C GLU A 7 3.94 -9.93 4.61
N PHE A 8 3.27 -9.87 5.75
CA PHE A 8 2.25 -8.86 6.00
C PHE A 8 2.89 -7.48 6.20
N SER A 9 2.33 -6.48 5.54
CA SER A 9 2.71 -5.07 5.76
C SER A 9 2.21 -4.63 7.13
N ASN A 10 3.13 -4.19 7.98
CA ASN A 10 2.82 -3.51 9.24
C ASN A 10 3.09 -2.00 9.07
N ILE A 11 2.66 -1.19 10.04
CA ILE A 11 2.83 0.27 9.98
C ILE A 11 4.32 0.66 9.92
N ALA A 12 5.17 -0.03 10.67
CA ALA A 12 6.60 0.27 10.70
C ALA A 12 7.23 0.21 9.30
N LYS A 13 6.86 -0.79 8.49
CA LYS A 13 7.31 -0.89 7.09
C LYS A 13 6.79 0.24 6.20
N VAL A 14 5.57 0.73 6.47
CA VAL A 14 5.02 1.87 5.73
C VAL A 14 5.78 3.14 6.09
N VAL A 15 6.00 3.40 7.38
CA VAL A 15 6.78 4.54 7.86
C VAL A 15 8.19 4.52 7.28
N GLN A 16 8.88 3.38 7.37
CA GLN A 16 10.21 3.22 6.79
C GLN A 16 10.23 3.54 5.29
N ARG A 17 9.21 3.13 4.54
CA ARG A 17 9.14 3.43 3.09
C ARG A 17 8.82 4.87 2.77
N LEU A 18 8.11 5.57 3.65
CA LEU A 18 7.88 7.01 3.53
C LEU A 18 9.16 7.79 3.86
N GLU A 19 9.95 7.33 4.83
CA GLU A 19 11.24 7.94 5.19
C GLU A 19 12.33 7.70 4.14
N GLU A 20 12.31 6.55 3.45
CA GLU A 20 13.24 6.24 2.35
C GLU A 20 12.96 7.06 1.07
N ASP A 21 11.82 7.74 0.97
CA ASP A 21 11.45 8.57 -0.17
C ASP A 21 11.72 10.05 0.13
N GLU A 22 12.83 10.57 -0.41
CA GLU A 22 13.25 11.97 -0.21
C GLU A 22 12.24 12.99 -0.75
N THR A 23 11.30 12.58 -1.61
CA THR A 23 10.26 13.47 -2.16
C THR A 23 9.07 13.65 -1.22
N LEU A 24 8.98 12.82 -0.17
CA LEU A 24 7.88 12.84 0.79
C LEU A 24 8.31 13.50 2.11
N PRO A 25 7.38 14.18 2.81
CA PRO A 25 7.68 14.73 4.12
C PRO A 25 7.87 13.61 5.15
N ALA A 26 8.78 13.83 6.10
CA ALA A 26 8.89 12.97 7.27
C ALA A 26 7.55 12.95 8.04
N VAL A 27 6.98 11.77 8.23
CA VAL A 27 5.68 11.58 8.89
C VAL A 27 5.82 10.63 10.06
N SER A 28 5.30 11.06 11.22
CA SER A 28 5.30 10.22 12.42
C SER A 28 4.47 8.95 12.22
N THR A 29 4.83 7.89 12.94
CA THR A 29 4.06 6.62 12.98
C THR A 29 2.58 6.84 13.28
N THR A 30 2.27 7.75 14.21
CA THR A 30 0.89 8.08 14.61
C THR A 30 0.14 8.79 13.47
N THR A 31 0.81 9.69 12.76
CA THR A 31 0.25 10.36 11.58
C THR A 31 -0.03 9.34 10.47
N THR A 32 0.93 8.47 10.17
CA THR A 32 0.78 7.39 9.19
C THR A 32 -0.38 6.46 9.55
N GLN A 33 -0.54 6.10 10.82
CA GLN A 33 -1.71 5.35 11.30
C GLN A 33 -3.03 6.06 11.01
N ARG A 34 -3.11 7.37 11.32
CA ARG A 34 -4.32 8.17 11.06
C ARG A 34 -4.64 8.25 9.58
N MET A 35 -3.65 8.51 8.74
CA MET A 35 -3.82 8.57 7.27
C MET A 35 -4.33 7.25 6.72
N LEU A 36 -3.71 6.13 7.11
CA LEU A 36 -4.15 4.81 6.69
C LEU A 36 -5.59 4.50 7.16
N LYS A 37 -5.96 4.88 8.39
CA LYS A 37 -7.37 4.78 8.84
C LYS A 37 -8.31 5.60 7.97
N GLN A 38 -7.96 6.84 7.64
CA GLN A 38 -8.77 7.73 6.78
C GLN A 38 -8.92 7.20 5.36
N LEU A 39 -7.86 6.61 4.80
CA LEU A 39 -7.90 5.93 3.50
C LEU A 39 -8.74 4.64 3.52
N GLY A 40 -9.10 4.17 4.72
CA GLY A 40 -9.97 3.02 4.95
C GLY A 40 -9.20 1.72 5.19
N PHE A 41 -7.89 1.74 5.39
CA PHE A 41 -7.16 0.54 5.77
C PHE A 41 -7.61 0.03 7.14
N LYS A 42 -7.78 -1.30 7.24
CA LYS A 42 -8.16 -1.98 8.47
C LYS A 42 -6.94 -2.63 9.10
N TYR A 43 -6.86 -2.60 10.41
CA TYR A 43 -5.81 -3.28 11.17
C TYR A 43 -6.38 -4.59 11.69
N LYS A 44 -5.64 -5.69 11.48
CA LYS A 44 -5.96 -6.97 12.10
C LYS A 44 -4.73 -7.41 12.87
N GLU A 45 -4.94 -7.81 14.12
CA GLU A 45 -3.89 -8.42 14.93
C GLU A 45 -3.89 -9.93 14.66
N ARG A 46 -2.70 -10.51 14.43
CA ARG A 46 -2.47 -11.95 14.52
C ARG A 46 -1.36 -12.15 15.54
N SER A 47 -1.74 -12.43 16.79
CA SER A 47 -0.77 -12.57 17.89
C SER A 47 0.17 -11.35 17.93
N ARG A 48 1.50 -11.55 17.91
CA ARG A 48 2.52 -10.48 17.99
C ARG A 48 2.67 -9.61 16.73
N ASN A 49 1.96 -9.90 15.64
CA ASN A 49 2.08 -9.18 14.37
C ASN A 49 0.76 -8.48 14.01
N ALA A 50 0.74 -7.16 14.14
CA ALA A 50 -0.30 -6.33 13.56
C ALA A 50 -0.06 -6.18 12.06
N PHE A 51 -1.09 -6.40 11.24
CA PHE A 51 -1.02 -6.26 9.80
C PHE A 51 -2.11 -5.35 9.25
N ILE A 52 -1.73 -4.62 8.20
CA ILE A 52 -2.59 -3.70 7.48
C ILE A 52 -3.32 -4.50 6.40
N ILE A 53 -4.64 -4.48 6.43
CA ILE A 53 -5.51 -5.02 5.41
C ILE A 53 -6.05 -3.84 4.59
N GLU A 54 -5.83 -3.89 3.28
CA GLU A 54 -6.48 -2.98 2.34
C GLU A 54 -8.01 -3.09 2.46
N ALA A 55 -8.72 -1.97 2.58
CA ALA A 55 -10.16 -2.03 2.41
C ALA A 55 -10.53 -2.45 0.99
N THR A 56 -11.72 -3.07 0.88
CA THR A 56 -12.20 -3.66 -0.36
C THR A 56 -12.25 -2.66 -1.52
N HIS A 57 -12.54 -1.37 -1.27
CA HIS A 57 -12.53 -0.34 -2.30
C HIS A 57 -11.11 -0.05 -2.82
N ILE A 58 -10.10 -0.06 -1.95
CA ILE A 58 -8.69 0.12 -2.32
C ILE A 58 -8.23 -1.03 -3.22
N VAL A 59 -8.56 -2.27 -2.85
CA VAL A 59 -8.27 -3.46 -3.66
C VAL A 59 -8.93 -3.36 -5.04
N LYS A 60 -10.21 -2.96 -5.08
CA LYS A 60 -10.94 -2.77 -6.35
C LYS A 60 -10.29 -1.68 -7.21
N CYS A 61 -9.93 -0.54 -6.61
CA CYS A 61 -9.30 0.58 -7.30
C CYS A 61 -7.93 0.16 -7.87
N ARG A 62 -7.08 -0.50 -7.08
CA ARG A 62 -5.78 -1.03 -7.51
C ARG A 62 -5.93 -2.01 -8.67
N ARG A 63 -6.85 -2.97 -8.58
CA ARG A 63 -7.14 -3.91 -9.68
C ARG A 63 -7.61 -3.18 -10.93
N ARG A 64 -8.46 -2.16 -10.79
CA ARG A 64 -8.96 -1.36 -11.92
C ARG A 64 -7.84 -0.55 -12.58
N PHE A 65 -7.00 0.09 -11.77
CA PHE A 65 -5.83 0.84 -12.23
C PHE A 65 -4.86 -0.06 -12.98
N LEU A 66 -4.48 -1.20 -12.40
CA LEU A 66 -3.57 -2.15 -13.04
C LEU A 66 -4.15 -2.69 -14.36
N ARG A 67 -5.45 -3.02 -14.40
CA ARG A 67 -6.13 -3.41 -15.64
C ARG A 67 -6.12 -2.29 -16.68
N SER A 68 -6.30 -1.04 -16.25
CA SER A 68 -6.25 0.12 -17.14
C SER A 68 -4.84 0.38 -17.67
N CYS A 69 -3.81 0.21 -16.84
CA CYS A 69 -2.42 0.31 -17.26
C CYS A 69 -2.07 -0.80 -18.25
N ASP A 70 -2.46 -2.04 -17.97
CA ASP A 70 -2.22 -3.20 -18.83
C ASP A 70 -2.94 -3.07 -20.18
N ALA A 71 -4.22 -2.66 -20.16
CA ALA A 71 -4.98 -2.36 -21.36
C ALA A 71 -4.35 -1.23 -22.19
N ARG A 72 -3.81 -0.21 -21.51
CA ARG A 72 -3.11 0.90 -22.17
C ARG A 72 -1.77 0.46 -22.77
N PHE A 73 -1.04 -0.44 -22.11
CA PHE A 73 0.19 -1.01 -22.65
C PHE A 73 -0.07 -1.89 -23.88
N LYS A 74 -1.16 -2.67 -23.90
CA LYS A 74 -1.57 -3.42 -25.10
C LYS A 74 -1.88 -2.52 -26.30
N LEU A 75 -2.67 -1.46 -26.11
CA LEU A 75 -3.03 -0.52 -27.18
C LEU A 75 -1.83 0.24 -27.76
N LEU A 76 -0.76 0.42 -26.99
CA LEU A 76 0.47 1.07 -27.43
C LEU A 76 1.46 0.10 -28.09
N SER A 77 1.31 -1.21 -27.88
CA SER A 77 2.16 -2.25 -28.47
C SER A 77 1.64 -2.78 -29.82
N GLU A 78 0.38 -2.48 -30.17
CA GLU A 78 -0.27 -2.84 -31.43
C GLU A 78 -0.22 -1.70 -32.48
N ARG A 79 0.58 -0.67 -32.24
CA ARG A 79 0.95 0.39 -33.21
C ARG A 79 2.43 0.29 -33.53
#